data_AF-A0A140FWN3-F1
#
_entry.id   AF-A0A140FWN3-F1
#
_cell.length_a   1.000
_cell.length_b   1.000
_cell.length_c   1.000
_cell.angle_alpha   90.00
_cell.angle_beta   90.00
_cell.angle_gamma   90.00
#
_symmetry.space_group_name_H-M   'P 1'
#
loop_
_entity.id
_entity.type
_entity.pdbx_description
1 polymer ?
#
loop_
_entity_poly.entity_id
_entity_poly.type
_entity_poly.pdbx_seq_one_letter_code
_entity_poly.pdbx_strand_id
1 'polypeptide(L)' 'MSELMKARRAVKGAKAANDASALKLARARVHAAKVALGERGDVWWDDGSPDYNQRSVSQTSCAEWFASLAPPGQGRED' A
#
# COMPACT_ATOMS: atom_id res chain seq x y z
N MET A 1 -5.94 -13.94 -11.33
CA MET A 1 -5.50 -12.68 -11.97
C MET A 1 -6.65 -11.77 -12.47
N SER A 2 -7.82 -12.31 -12.85
CA SER A 2 -9.01 -11.55 -13.31
C SER A 2 -9.46 -10.45 -12.33
N GLU A 3 -9.68 -10.79 -11.06
CA GLU A 3 -10.39 -9.91 -10.12
C GLU A 3 -9.54 -8.72 -9.67
N LEU A 4 -8.24 -8.90 -9.43
CA LEU A 4 -7.34 -7.80 -9.08
C LEU A 4 -7.28 -6.75 -10.20
N MET A 5 -7.19 -7.20 -11.46
CA MET A 5 -7.15 -6.28 -12.60
C MET A 5 -8.51 -5.59 -12.82
N LYS A 6 -9.64 -6.31 -12.68
CA LYS A 6 -10.98 -5.70 -12.72
C LYS A 6 -11.14 -4.62 -11.64
N ALA A 7 -10.74 -4.93 -10.40
CA ALA A 7 -10.82 -3.99 -9.28
C ALA A 7 -9.94 -2.75 -9.50
N ARG A 8 -8.71 -2.91 -10.04
CA ARG A 8 -7.83 -1.79 -10.41
C ARG A 8 -8.45 -0.91 -11.50
N ARG A 9 -9.09 -1.50 -12.53
CA ARG A 9 -9.81 -0.74 -13.55
C ARG A 9 -11.00 0.03 -12.94
N ALA A 10 -11.74 -0.58 -12.02
CA ALA A 10 -12.83 0.09 -11.31
C ALA A 10 -12.35 1.29 -10.48
N VAL A 11 -11.16 1.22 -9.86
CA VAL A 11 -10.54 2.37 -9.19
C VAL A 11 -10.27 3.51 -10.19
N LYS A 12 -9.73 3.20 -11.37
CA LYS A 12 -9.50 4.20 -12.42
C LYS A 12 -10.81 4.85 -12.87
N GLY A 13 -11.85 4.05 -13.08
CA GLY A 13 -13.19 4.53 -13.44
C GLY A 13 -13.81 5.44 -12.38
N ALA A 14 -13.80 5.01 -11.11
CA ALA A 14 -14.36 5.80 -10.01
C ALA A 14 -13.63 7.14 -9.81
N LYS A 15 -12.30 7.16 -9.97
CA LYS A 15 -11.52 8.41 -9.97
C LYS A 15 -11.91 9.34 -11.10
N ALA A 16 -12.04 8.82 -12.33
CA ALA A 16 -12.44 9.61 -13.49
C ALA A 16 -13.86 10.19 -13.34
N ALA A 17 -14.76 9.46 -12.70
CA ALA A 17 -16.13 9.90 -12.42
C ALA A 17 -16.26 10.77 -11.15
N ASN A 18 -15.18 10.96 -10.39
CA ASN A 18 -15.17 11.62 -9.08
C ASN A 18 -16.18 11.03 -8.07
N ASP A 19 -16.42 9.71 -8.16
CA ASP A 19 -17.36 8.98 -7.30
C ASP A 19 -16.63 8.38 -6.09
N ALA A 20 -16.77 9.03 -4.94
CA ALA A 20 -16.15 8.62 -3.70
C ALA A 20 -16.65 7.25 -3.19
N SER A 21 -17.93 6.94 -3.40
CA SER A 21 -18.54 5.68 -2.96
C SER A 21 -18.05 4.51 -3.81
N ALA A 22 -18.05 4.67 -5.13
CA ALA A 22 -17.48 3.68 -6.05
C ALA A 22 -15.97 3.50 -5.81
N LEU A 23 -15.25 4.58 -5.48
CA LEU A 23 -13.83 4.51 -5.18
C LEU A 23 -13.56 3.70 -3.91
N LYS A 24 -14.35 3.90 -2.85
CA LYS A 24 -14.24 3.12 -1.60
C LYS A 24 -14.49 1.63 -1.87
N LEU A 25 -15.54 1.30 -2.62
CA LEU A 25 -15.87 -0.09 -2.97
C LEU A 25 -14.78 -0.74 -3.83
N ALA A 26 -14.27 -0.03 -4.84
CA ALA A 26 -13.22 -0.54 -5.71
C ALA A 26 -11.91 -0.80 -4.93
N ARG A 27 -11.55 0.08 -3.99
CA ARG A 27 -10.39 -0.12 -3.10
C ARG A 27 -10.56 -1.34 -2.19
N ALA A 28 -11.76 -1.55 -1.63
CA ALA A 28 -12.06 -2.74 -0.83
C ALA A 28 -11.92 -4.03 -1.66
N ARG A 29 -12.39 -4.02 -2.92
CA ARG A 29 -12.22 -5.17 -3.84
C ARG A 29 -10.75 -5.44 -4.18
N VAL A 30 -9.93 -4.39 -4.36
CA VAL A 30 -8.48 -4.57 -4.54
C VAL A 30 -7.87 -5.23 -3.32
N HIS A 31 -8.22 -4.77 -2.10
CA HIS A 31 -7.72 -5.37 -0.87
C HIS A 31 -8.08 -6.85 -0.78
N ALA A 32 -9.36 -7.20 -0.95
CA ALA A 32 -9.81 -8.60 -0.91
C ALA A 32 -9.10 -9.47 -1.96
N ALA A 33 -8.92 -8.95 -3.19
CA ALA A 33 -8.21 -9.68 -4.23
C ALA A 33 -6.73 -9.91 -3.89
N LYS A 34 -6.07 -8.94 -3.24
CA LYS A 34 -4.68 -9.10 -2.78
C LYS A 34 -4.55 -10.13 -1.66
N VAL A 35 -5.50 -10.14 -0.73
CA VAL A 35 -5.55 -11.13 0.35
C VAL A 35 -5.72 -12.54 -0.23
N ALA A 36 -6.65 -12.72 -1.16
CA ALA A 36 -6.87 -14.02 -1.82
C ALA A 36 -5.66 -14.49 -2.66
N LEU A 37 -4.77 -13.58 -3.07
CA LEU A 37 -3.53 -13.91 -3.78
C LEU A 37 -2.34 -14.18 -2.84
N GLY A 38 -2.49 -13.98 -1.53
CA GLY A 38 -1.38 -14.03 -0.57
C GLY A 38 -0.43 -12.82 -0.65
N GLU A 39 -0.75 -11.79 -1.43
CA GLU A 39 0.01 -10.52 -1.44
C GLU A 39 -0.19 -9.71 -0.14
N ARG A 40 -1.24 -10.02 0.61
CA ARG A 40 -1.59 -9.44 1.90
C ARG A 40 -2.14 -10.54 2.81
N GLY A 41 -1.83 -10.50 4.09
CA GLY A 41 -2.13 -11.58 5.03
C GLY A 41 -0.87 -11.98 5.77
N ASP A 42 -0.88 -13.15 6.39
CA ASP A 42 0.30 -13.66 7.09
C ASP A 42 1.52 -13.66 6.16
N VAL A 43 2.67 -13.33 6.76
CA VAL A 43 3.93 -13.27 6.06
C VAL A 43 4.29 -14.65 5.52
N TRP A 44 4.87 -14.70 4.32
CA TRP A 44 5.29 -15.96 3.69
C TRP A 44 6.65 -16.48 4.21
N TRP A 45 7.29 -15.74 5.12
CA TRP A 45 8.54 -16.10 5.80
C TRP A 45 8.29 -16.54 7.25
N ASP A 46 9.13 -17.42 7.78
CA ASP A 46 9.00 -18.04 9.11
C ASP A 46 10.16 -17.70 10.06
N ASP A 47 11.02 -16.75 9.69
CA ASP A 47 12.22 -16.35 10.45
C ASP A 47 11.94 -15.48 11.70
N GLY A 48 10.66 -15.23 12.01
CA GLY A 48 10.23 -14.39 13.13
C GLY A 48 10.34 -12.88 12.90
N SER A 49 10.72 -12.44 11.70
CA SER A 49 10.78 -11.01 11.36
C SER A 49 9.38 -10.37 11.40
N PRO A 50 9.22 -9.17 12.00
CA PRO A 50 7.93 -8.49 12.11
C PRO A 50 7.30 -8.12 10.75
N ASP A 51 5.97 -8.21 10.64
CA ASP A 51 5.25 -7.62 9.52
C ASP A 51 5.15 -6.09 9.66
N TYR A 52 5.89 -5.38 8.82
CA TYR A 52 5.86 -3.91 8.73
C TYR A 52 4.86 -3.39 7.67
N ASN A 53 4.05 -4.25 7.05
CA ASN A 53 3.08 -3.83 6.04
C ASN A 53 2.08 -2.81 6.62
N GLN A 54 1.83 -1.74 5.86
CA GLN A 54 1.00 -0.60 6.28
C GLN A 54 1.51 0.20 7.49
N ARG A 55 2.75 -0.01 7.95
CA ARG A 55 3.39 0.86 8.94
C ARG A 55 4.18 1.97 8.24
N SER A 56 4.25 3.13 8.89
CA SER A 56 5.16 4.20 8.46
C SER A 56 6.60 3.72 8.58
N VAL A 57 7.48 4.11 7.66
CA VAL A 57 8.91 3.75 7.69
C VAL A 57 9.58 4.16 9.01
N SER A 58 9.14 5.27 9.61
CA SER A 58 9.59 5.75 10.92
C SER A 58 9.25 4.81 12.09
N GLN A 59 8.35 3.84 11.89
CA GLN A 59 7.95 2.82 12.88
C GLN A 59 8.55 1.45 12.55
N THR A 60 9.52 1.38 11.63
CA THR A 60 10.19 0.15 11.21
C THR A 60 11.66 0.20 11.56
N SER A 61 12.32 -0.96 11.65
CA SER A 61 13.78 -1.04 11.78
C SER A 61 14.53 -0.37 10.63
N CYS A 62 13.86 -0.10 9.52
CA CYS A 62 14.38 0.57 8.34
C CYS A 62 14.44 2.11 8.47
N ALA A 63 13.99 2.67 9.60
CA ALA A 63 13.87 4.12 9.80
C ALA A 63 15.21 4.86 9.63
N GLU A 64 16.29 4.36 10.24
CA GLU A 64 17.62 5.00 10.19
C GLU A 64 18.22 4.95 8.80
N TRP A 65 18.14 3.79 8.14
CA TRP A 65 18.56 3.65 6.76
C TRP A 65 17.78 4.60 5.83
N PHE A 66 16.46 4.68 5.97
CA PHE A 66 15.64 5.57 5.16
C PHE A 66 15.99 7.05 5.39
N ALA A 67 16.26 7.45 6.64
CA ALA A 67 16.71 8.80 6.96
C ALA A 67 18.04 9.15 6.29
N SER A 68 18.96 8.18 6.15
CA SER A 68 20.24 8.37 5.46
C SER A 68 20.11 8.58 3.94
N LEU A 69 18.96 8.25 3.33
CA LEU A 69 18.69 8.47 1.91
C LEU A 69 18.24 9.90 1.59
N ALA A 70 17.88 10.71 2.60
CA ALA A 70 17.53 12.10 2.37
C ALA A 70 18.77 12.88 1.90
N PRO A 71 18.73 13.56 0.73
CA PRO A 71 19.85 14.37 0.29
C PRO A 71 20.12 15.47 1.34
N PRO A 72 21.38 15.79 1.64
CA PRO A 72 21.68 16.90 2.53
C PRO A 72 21.11 18.19 1.92
N GLY A 73 20.12 18.81 2.58
CA GLY A 73 19.67 20.17 2.28
C GLY A 73 18.36 20.37 1.52
N GLN A 74 17.30 19.58 1.77
CA GLN A 74 15.93 20.06 1.52
C GLN A 74 15.29 20.51 2.83
N GLY A 75 15.63 21.74 3.22
CA GLY A 75 14.83 22.53 4.12
C GLY A 75 13.42 22.63 3.55
N ARG A 76 12.44 22.19 4.33
CA ARG A 76 11.04 22.48 4.10
C ARG A 76 10.84 23.95 4.48
N GLU A 77 10.84 24.84 3.50
CA GLU A 77 10.39 26.23 3.67
C GLU A 77 8.87 26.28 3.50
N ASP A 78 8.25 27.09 4.36
CA ASP A 78 6.80 27.28 4.56
C ASP A 78 6.12 28.09 3.45
#